data_AF-A0A1M6MFQ3-F1
#
_entry.id   AF-A0A1M6MFQ3-F1
#
_cell.length_a   1.000
_cell.length_b   1.000
_cell.length_c   1.000
_cell.angle_alpha   90.00
_cell.angle_beta   90.00
_cell.angle_gamma   90.00
#
_symmetry.space_group_name_H-M   'P 1'
#
loop_
_entity.id
_entity.type
_entity.pdbx_description
1 polymer ?
#
loop_
_entity_poly.entity_id
_entity_poly.type
_entity_poly.pdbx_seq_one_letter_code
_entity_poly.pdbx_strand_id
1 'polypeptide(L)'
;MKKIKLIIISSIIISILLFIYCFIPTRLTNKQQLSKDDISIKVHLQVTTGPLYYLKEDKEKLWNTIKDKYPNANPKYVELIGNTPNKFVNDPVFLGDFVVYGHVSETYFDSAEGEVPIFHVVYSDAKLAPFFIDNSQLGTFAFRFVLIFPKIFLTLLVLLICVIVFEHKNKRRISKN
;
A
#
# COMPACT_ATOMS: atom_id res chain seq x y z
N MET A 1 8.52 3.10 41.37
CA MET A 1 7.88 2.05 40.54
C MET A 1 6.73 2.56 39.66
N LYS A 2 5.88 3.50 40.12
CA LYS A 2 4.85 4.15 39.28
C LYS A 2 5.39 4.70 37.93
N LYS A 3 6.51 5.44 37.94
CA LYS A 3 7.15 5.96 36.71
C LYS A 3 7.59 4.85 35.74
N ILE A 4 8.19 3.77 36.25
CA ILE A 4 8.64 2.63 35.44
C ILE A 4 7.44 1.92 34.80
N LYS A 5 6.38 1.68 35.57
CA LYS A 5 5.13 1.08 35.06
C LYS A 5 4.52 1.92 33.94
N LEU A 6 4.48 3.25 34.12
CA LEU A 6 3.98 4.18 33.10
C LEU A 6 4.78 4.03 31.81
N ILE A 7 6.11 4.02 31.88
CA ILE A 7 7.00 3.86 30.71
C ILE A 7 6.70 2.53 29.99
N ILE A 8 6.61 1.42 30.73
CA ILE A 8 6.32 0.10 30.13
C ILE A 8 4.96 0.10 29.42
N ILE A 9 3.91 0.63 30.07
CA ILE A 9 2.58 0.72 29.48
C ILE A 9 2.59 1.59 28.22
N SER A 10 3.25 2.75 28.26
CA SER A 10 3.42 3.61 27.08
C SER A 10 4.14 2.90 25.95
N SER A 11 5.22 2.15 26.23
CA SER A 11 5.93 1.35 25.21
C SER A 11 5.05 0.27 24.60
N ILE A 12 4.21 -0.40 25.39
CA ILE A 12 3.24 -1.39 24.88
C ILE A 12 2.25 -0.72 23.93
N ILE A 13 1.66 0.41 24.33
CA ILE A 13 0.69 1.15 23.51
C ILE A 13 1.32 1.58 22.19
N ILE A 14 2.52 2.17 22.23
CA ILE A 14 3.26 2.59 21.03
C ILE A 14 3.55 1.40 20.12
N SER A 15 3.96 0.26 20.68
CA SER A 15 4.24 -0.95 19.91
C SER A 15 2.99 -1.47 19.19
N ILE A 16 1.83 -1.43 19.86
CA ILE A 16 0.54 -1.81 19.26
C ILE A 16 0.16 -0.84 18.13
N LEU A 17 0.31 0.47 18.34
CA LEU A 17 0.00 1.47 17.31
C LEU A 17 0.88 1.30 16.07
N LEU A 18 2.18 1.05 16.25
CA LEU A 18 3.10 0.75 15.16
C LEU A 18 2.74 -0.56 14.45
N PHE A 19 2.32 -1.58 15.20
CA PHE A 19 1.89 -2.85 14.62
C PHE A 19 0.65 -2.66 13.76
N ILE A 20 -0.37 -1.96 14.27
CA ILE A 20 -1.58 -1.64 13.51
C ILE A 20 -1.22 -0.84 12.25
N TYR A 21 -0.34 0.15 12.36
CA TYR A 21 0.11 0.98 11.23
C TYR A 21 0.70 0.15 10.08
N CYS A 22 1.39 -0.96 10.37
CA CYS A 22 1.94 -1.85 9.34
C CYS A 22 0.86 -2.45 8.42
N PHE A 23 -0.41 -2.48 8.86
CA PHE A 23 -1.56 -3.04 8.15
C PHE A 23 -2.54 -1.99 7.62
N ILE A 24 -2.30 -0.70 7.84
CA ILE A 24 -3.17 0.37 7.31
C ILE A 24 -2.78 0.65 5.86
N PRO A 25 -3.69 0.49 4.87
CA PRO A 25 -3.38 0.77 3.48
C PRO A 25 -3.06 2.26 3.25
N THR A 26 -1.88 2.54 2.72
CA THR A 26 -1.43 3.89 2.34
C THR A 26 -1.28 3.99 0.84
N ARG A 27 -1.44 5.20 0.29
CA ARG A 27 -1.25 5.41 -1.16
C ARG A 27 0.19 5.11 -1.55
N LEU A 28 0.36 4.40 -2.65
CA LEU A 28 1.67 4.04 -3.19
C LEU A 28 2.32 5.20 -3.94
N THR A 29 1.54 5.88 -4.77
CA THR A 29 2.00 7.02 -5.57
C THR A 29 1.62 8.33 -4.91
N ASN A 30 2.56 9.27 -4.82
CA ASN A 30 2.29 10.62 -4.34
C ASN A 30 1.31 11.34 -5.27
N LYS A 31 0.35 12.05 -4.68
CA LYS A 31 -0.58 12.88 -5.45
C LYS A 31 0.20 14.01 -6.11
N GLN A 32 -0.06 14.21 -7.40
CA GLN A 32 0.52 15.29 -8.18
C GLN A 32 -0.60 16.13 -8.81
N GLN A 33 -0.24 17.32 -9.31
CA GLN A 33 -1.18 18.21 -9.99
C GLN A 33 -1.51 17.64 -11.38
N LEU A 34 -2.80 17.63 -11.71
CA LEU A 34 -3.28 17.18 -13.01
C LEU A 34 -3.27 18.31 -14.03
N SER A 35 -2.92 17.97 -15.26
CA SER A 35 -3.10 18.79 -16.44
C SER A 35 -4.56 18.79 -16.91
N LYS A 36 -4.90 19.66 -17.86
CA LYS A 36 -6.23 19.73 -18.47
C LYS A 36 -6.57 18.49 -19.30
N ASP A 37 -5.55 17.84 -19.86
CA ASP A 37 -5.71 16.66 -20.72
C ASP A 37 -5.70 15.36 -19.93
N ASP A 38 -5.46 15.42 -18.62
CA ASP A 38 -5.46 14.22 -17.78
C ASP A 38 -6.89 13.77 -17.47
N ILE A 39 -7.12 12.48 -17.66
CA ILE A 39 -8.35 11.78 -17.31
C ILE A 39 -8.08 10.79 -16.16
N SER A 40 -9.16 10.39 -15.49
CA SER A 40 -9.12 9.26 -14.57
C SER A 40 -9.72 8.02 -15.21
N ILE A 41 -9.07 6.87 -15.08
CA ILE A 41 -9.61 5.59 -15.54
C ILE A 41 -9.39 4.53 -14.47
N LYS A 42 -10.42 3.72 -14.22
CA LYS A 42 -10.34 2.55 -13.35
C LYS A 42 -9.85 1.35 -14.14
N VAL A 43 -8.73 0.80 -13.68
CA VAL A 43 -8.02 -0.31 -14.30
C VAL A 43 -8.17 -1.57 -13.48
N HIS A 44 -8.20 -2.69 -14.19
CA HIS A 44 -8.26 -4.03 -13.63
C HIS A 44 -7.06 -4.82 -14.13
N LEU A 45 -6.42 -5.57 -13.24
CA LEU A 45 -5.24 -6.35 -13.60
C LEU A 45 -5.64 -7.59 -14.43
N GLN A 46 -4.95 -7.81 -15.56
CA GLN A 46 -5.06 -9.05 -16.31
C GLN A 46 -3.99 -10.05 -15.84
N VAL A 47 -4.40 -10.99 -14.98
CA VAL A 47 -3.50 -11.94 -14.28
C VAL A 47 -2.75 -12.90 -15.23
N THR A 48 -3.21 -13.06 -16.48
CA THR A 48 -2.70 -14.09 -17.40
C THR A 48 -1.60 -13.63 -18.36
N THR A 49 -1.40 -12.33 -18.55
CA THR A 49 -0.53 -11.81 -19.64
C THR A 49 0.07 -10.45 -19.27
N GLY A 50 1.18 -10.45 -18.52
CA GLY A 50 2.03 -9.26 -18.31
C GLY A 50 1.35 -8.07 -17.61
N PRO A 51 1.98 -6.87 -17.60
CA PRO A 51 1.45 -5.67 -16.95
C PRO A 51 0.34 -4.98 -17.76
N LEU A 52 -0.42 -5.76 -18.54
CA LEU A 52 -1.56 -5.24 -19.29
C LEU A 52 -2.74 -5.06 -18.34
N TYR A 53 -3.34 -3.88 -18.39
CA TYR A 53 -4.55 -3.58 -17.65
C TYR A 53 -5.75 -3.54 -18.58
N TYR A 54 -6.89 -4.03 -18.11
CA TYR A 54 -8.13 -3.94 -18.87
C TYR A 54 -9.11 -2.96 -18.21
N LEU A 55 -9.96 -2.37 -19.04
CA LEU A 55 -11.02 -1.46 -18.64
C LEU A 55 -12.36 -2.18 -18.70
N LYS A 56 -13.05 -2.26 -17.57
CA LYS A 56 -14.41 -2.81 -17.50
C LYS A 56 -15.44 -1.71 -17.68
N GLU A 57 -15.36 -0.70 -16.83
CA GLU A 57 -16.34 0.39 -16.73
C GLU A 57 -15.95 1.60 -17.59
N ASP A 58 -14.67 1.98 -17.56
CA ASP A 58 -14.20 3.23 -18.17
C ASP A 58 -13.75 3.10 -19.65
N LYS A 59 -14.06 2.00 -20.32
CA LYS A 59 -13.67 1.78 -21.73
C LYS A 59 -14.23 2.85 -22.67
N GLU A 60 -15.50 3.24 -22.50
CA GLU A 60 -16.16 4.24 -23.35
C GLU A 60 -15.62 5.64 -23.07
N LYS A 61 -15.25 5.89 -21.80
CA LYS A 61 -14.61 7.14 -21.40
C LYS A 61 -13.25 7.27 -22.08
N LEU A 62 -12.41 6.23 -22.02
CA LEU A 62 -11.12 6.22 -22.70
C LEU A 62 -11.29 6.42 -24.21
N TRP A 63 -12.18 5.63 -24.83
CA TRP A 63 -12.46 5.70 -26.26
C TRP A 63 -12.86 7.11 -26.71
N ASN A 64 -13.80 7.74 -25.99
CA ASN A 64 -14.25 9.10 -26.33
C ASN A 64 -13.14 10.15 -26.23
N THR A 65 -12.13 9.94 -25.38
CA THR A 65 -10.97 10.82 -25.25
C THR A 65 -9.96 10.61 -26.39
N ILE A 66 -9.77 9.38 -26.86
CA ILE A 66 -8.66 9.06 -27.78
C ILE A 66 -9.08 8.88 -29.24
N LYS A 67 -10.36 8.63 -29.53
CA LYS A 67 -10.85 8.25 -30.87
C LYS A 67 -10.42 9.18 -32.01
N ASP A 68 -10.29 10.48 -31.74
CA ASP A 68 -9.93 11.46 -32.76
C ASP A 68 -8.43 11.41 -33.11
N LYS A 69 -7.59 11.00 -32.16
CA LYS A 69 -6.13 10.89 -32.32
C LYS A 69 -5.68 9.47 -32.66
N TYR A 70 -6.36 8.47 -32.09
CA TYR A 70 -6.06 7.04 -32.20
C TYR A 70 -7.33 6.24 -32.53
N PRO A 71 -7.87 6.36 -33.76
CA PRO A 71 -9.16 5.76 -34.14
C PRO A 71 -9.14 4.23 -34.22
N ASN A 72 -7.96 3.61 -34.25
CA ASN A 72 -7.79 2.16 -34.34
C ASN A 72 -7.41 1.54 -32.98
N ALA A 73 -7.21 2.35 -31.94
CA ALA A 73 -6.85 1.87 -30.62
C ALA A 73 -7.97 1.06 -29.99
N ASN A 74 -7.61 -0.05 -29.35
CA ASN A 74 -8.48 -0.90 -28.58
C ASN A 74 -8.66 -0.33 -27.17
N PRO A 75 -9.81 0.28 -26.84
CA PRO A 75 -10.01 0.93 -25.55
C PRO A 75 -10.28 -0.08 -24.41
N LYS A 76 -10.31 -1.39 -24.71
CA LYS A 76 -10.49 -2.44 -23.71
C LYS A 76 -9.24 -2.62 -22.87
N TYR A 77 -8.07 -2.35 -23.41
CA TYR A 77 -6.80 -2.54 -22.74
C TYR A 77 -6.00 -1.24 -22.69
N VAL A 78 -5.07 -1.20 -21.76
CA VAL A 78 -4.16 -0.09 -21.60
C VAL A 78 -2.85 -0.59 -21.00
N GLU A 79 -1.74 -0.09 -21.51
CA GLU A 79 -0.46 -0.22 -20.84
C GLU A 79 -0.21 1.01 -19.98
N LEU A 80 0.21 0.79 -18.73
CA LEU A 80 0.49 1.86 -17.78
C LEU A 80 1.99 2.11 -17.70
N ILE A 81 2.41 3.34 -17.95
CA ILE A 81 3.81 3.76 -17.80
C ILE A 81 3.94 5.01 -16.92
N GLY A 82 5.16 5.36 -16.53
CA GLY A 82 5.43 6.51 -15.66
C GLY A 82 5.32 6.19 -14.16
N ASN A 83 4.55 6.97 -13.40
CA ASN A 83 4.45 6.83 -11.95
C ASN A 83 3.44 5.75 -11.55
N THR A 84 3.71 4.51 -11.93
CA THR A 84 2.82 3.36 -11.71
C THR A 84 3.01 2.74 -10.31
N PRO A 85 1.96 2.11 -9.74
CA PRO A 85 2.07 1.39 -8.48
C PRO A 85 2.82 0.04 -8.59
N ASN A 86 3.02 -0.50 -9.80
CA ASN A 86 3.65 -1.80 -10.04
C ASN A 86 5.06 -1.91 -9.44
N LYS A 87 5.82 -0.81 -9.39
CA LYS A 87 7.18 -0.80 -8.82
C LYS A 87 7.24 -1.08 -7.31
N PHE A 88 6.10 -1.02 -6.62
CA PHE A 88 6.00 -1.21 -5.17
C PHE A 88 5.64 -2.64 -4.77
N VAL A 89 5.45 -3.54 -5.73
CA VAL A 89 5.12 -4.94 -5.50
C VAL A 89 5.89 -5.83 -6.49
N ASN A 90 6.24 -7.03 -6.07
CA ASN A 90 6.82 -8.05 -6.93
C ASN A 90 5.75 -8.75 -7.78
N ASP A 91 4.54 -8.90 -7.23
CA ASP A 91 3.38 -9.45 -7.93
C ASP A 91 2.27 -8.37 -8.02
N PRO A 92 1.92 -7.89 -9.23
CA PRO A 92 0.86 -6.92 -9.45
C PRO A 92 -0.50 -7.35 -8.89
N VAL A 93 -0.76 -8.64 -8.67
CA VAL A 93 -2.01 -9.15 -8.08
C VAL A 93 -2.31 -8.51 -6.72
N PHE A 94 -1.28 -8.15 -5.96
CA PHE A 94 -1.45 -7.48 -4.66
C PHE A 94 -2.01 -6.06 -4.76
N LEU A 95 -1.96 -5.42 -5.92
CA LEU A 95 -2.52 -4.08 -6.13
C LEU A 95 -4.04 -4.09 -6.28
N GLY A 96 -4.60 -5.22 -6.73
CA GLY A 96 -6.02 -5.31 -7.07
C GLY A 96 -6.45 -4.29 -8.13
N ASP A 97 -7.71 -3.88 -8.05
CA ASP A 97 -8.27 -2.84 -8.92
C ASP A 97 -7.97 -1.46 -8.34
N PHE A 98 -7.60 -0.51 -9.21
CA PHE A 98 -7.32 0.87 -8.81
C PHE A 98 -7.62 1.87 -9.92
N VAL A 99 -7.66 3.15 -9.56
CA VAL A 99 -7.83 4.27 -10.48
C VAL A 99 -6.47 4.91 -10.74
N VAL A 100 -6.19 5.13 -12.02
CA VAL A 100 -5.05 5.92 -12.46
C VAL A 100 -5.49 7.26 -13.03
N TYR A 101 -4.64 8.25 -12.86
CA TYR A 101 -4.84 9.60 -13.36
C TYR A 101 -3.68 9.97 -14.28
N GLY A 102 -3.99 10.47 -15.47
CA GLY A 102 -3.00 10.78 -16.49
C GLY A 102 -3.62 10.85 -17.88
N HIS A 103 -2.82 10.71 -18.91
CA HIS A 103 -3.26 10.87 -20.30
C HIS A 103 -2.65 9.81 -21.21
N VAL A 104 -3.25 9.62 -22.38
CA VAL A 104 -2.71 8.76 -23.42
C VAL A 104 -1.73 9.55 -24.27
N SER A 105 -0.48 9.10 -24.33
CA SER A 105 0.55 9.75 -25.15
C SER A 105 0.62 9.14 -26.54
N GLU A 106 0.55 7.81 -26.64
CA GLU A 106 0.83 7.01 -27.83
C GLU A 106 0.11 5.65 -27.77
N THR A 107 0.30 4.85 -28.82
CA THR A 107 -0.21 3.49 -28.95
C THR A 107 0.92 2.56 -29.39
N TYR A 108 0.82 1.27 -29.07
CA TYR A 108 1.69 0.24 -29.62
C TYR A 108 0.86 -0.91 -30.19
N PHE A 109 1.44 -1.68 -31.10
CA PHE A 109 0.75 -2.82 -31.69
C PHE A 109 1.10 -4.11 -30.95
N ASP A 110 0.09 -4.73 -30.35
CA ASP A 110 0.17 -6.06 -29.76
C ASP A 110 -0.44 -7.10 -30.71
N SER A 111 0.27 -8.21 -30.92
CA SER A 111 -0.17 -9.26 -31.85
C SER A 111 -1.48 -9.95 -31.45
N ALA A 112 -1.83 -9.97 -30.15
CA ALA A 112 -3.03 -10.59 -29.63
C ALA A 112 -4.17 -9.58 -29.44
N GLU A 113 -3.85 -8.36 -28.97
CA GLU A 113 -4.84 -7.38 -28.54
C GLU A 113 -5.03 -6.19 -29.51
N GLY A 114 -4.23 -6.11 -30.57
CA GLY A 114 -4.28 -5.05 -31.58
C GLY A 114 -3.54 -3.79 -31.14
N GLU A 115 -4.01 -2.62 -31.59
CA GLU A 115 -3.40 -1.34 -31.20
C GLU A 115 -3.80 -0.96 -29.77
N VAL A 116 -2.88 -1.07 -28.81
CA VAL A 116 -3.12 -0.81 -27.40
C VAL A 116 -2.65 0.60 -27.03
N PRO A 117 -3.48 1.41 -26.34
CA PRO A 117 -3.08 2.73 -25.86
C PRO A 117 -2.10 2.65 -24.69
N ILE A 118 -1.10 3.54 -24.70
CA ILE A 118 -0.12 3.74 -23.62
C ILE A 118 -0.56 4.94 -22.79
N PHE A 119 -0.85 4.68 -21.52
CA PHE A 119 -1.34 5.67 -20.57
C PHE A 119 -0.23 6.09 -19.60
N HIS A 120 0.20 7.36 -19.71
CA HIS A 120 1.17 7.94 -18.80
C HIS A 120 0.50 8.28 -17.48
N VAL A 121 0.83 7.52 -16.44
CA VAL A 121 0.31 7.69 -15.09
C VAL A 121 1.06 8.82 -14.40
N VAL A 122 0.31 9.86 -14.03
CA VAL A 122 0.77 10.96 -13.18
C VAL A 122 0.73 10.51 -11.72
N TYR A 123 -0.40 9.97 -11.27
CA TYR A 123 -0.53 9.25 -10.01
C TYR A 123 -1.68 8.24 -10.05
N SER A 124 -1.74 7.38 -9.05
CA SER A 124 -2.80 6.40 -8.82
C SER A 124 -3.40 6.55 -7.43
N ASP A 125 -4.61 6.03 -7.24
CA ASP A 125 -5.20 5.88 -5.92
C ASP A 125 -4.92 4.52 -5.26
N ALA A 126 -4.10 3.67 -5.91
CA ALA A 126 -3.71 2.37 -5.40
C ALA A 126 -3.15 2.49 -3.97
N LYS A 127 -3.72 1.70 -3.06
CA LYS A 127 -3.31 1.66 -1.66
C LYS A 127 -2.87 0.26 -1.29
N LEU A 128 -1.79 0.19 -0.54
CA LEU A 128 -1.30 -1.07 0.00
C LEU A 128 -0.82 -0.84 1.43
N ALA A 129 -1.01 -1.83 2.29
CA ALA A 129 -0.47 -1.75 3.63
C ALA A 129 1.05 -1.86 3.59
N PRO A 130 1.81 -1.09 4.41
CA PRO A 130 3.26 -1.12 4.43
C PRO A 130 3.87 -2.53 4.44
N PHE A 131 3.25 -3.47 5.16
CA PHE A 131 3.70 -4.86 5.22
C PHE A 131 3.80 -5.57 3.86
N PHE A 132 2.96 -5.21 2.88
CA PHE A 132 2.94 -5.81 1.53
C PHE A 132 3.71 -4.99 0.50
N ILE A 133 4.33 -3.87 0.88
CA ILE A 133 5.11 -3.04 -0.05
C ILE A 133 6.51 -3.64 -0.21
N ASP A 134 6.85 -4.06 -1.41
CA ASP A 134 8.14 -4.63 -1.74
C ASP A 134 9.22 -3.57 -1.95
N ASN A 135 10.46 -3.93 -1.61
CA ASN A 135 11.69 -3.19 -1.93
C ASN A 135 11.71 -1.70 -1.51
N SER A 136 10.84 -1.29 -0.60
CA SER A 136 10.86 0.03 0.02
C SER A 136 11.45 -0.02 1.43
N GLN A 137 12.06 1.08 1.88
CA GLN A 137 12.54 1.20 3.27
C GLN A 137 11.40 0.98 4.27
N LEU A 138 10.22 1.54 3.96
CA LEU A 138 9.03 1.42 4.79
C LEU A 138 8.52 -0.02 4.86
N GLY A 139 8.43 -0.71 3.73
CA GLY A 139 7.94 -2.09 3.67
C GLY A 139 8.91 -3.07 4.32
N THR A 140 10.22 -2.88 4.10
CA THR A 140 11.26 -3.67 4.79
C THR A 140 11.16 -3.50 6.30
N PHE A 141 10.96 -2.27 6.79
CA PHE A 141 10.75 -2.00 8.20
C PHE A 141 9.48 -2.68 8.72
N ALA A 142 8.34 -2.50 8.03
CA ALA A 142 7.05 -3.07 8.43
C ALA A 142 7.11 -4.61 8.50
N PHE A 143 7.65 -5.25 7.46
CA PHE A 143 7.84 -6.70 7.41
C PHE A 143 8.68 -7.21 8.58
N ARG A 144 9.86 -6.61 8.81
CA ARG A 144 10.73 -6.99 9.94
C ARG A 144 10.06 -6.75 11.28
N PHE A 145 9.37 -5.61 11.43
CA PHE A 145 8.67 -5.25 12.65
C PHE A 145 7.57 -6.26 12.99
N VAL A 146 6.75 -6.64 12.01
CA VAL A 146 5.69 -7.66 12.18
C VAL A 146 6.28 -9.00 12.61
N LEU A 147 7.41 -9.42 12.05
CA LEU A 147 8.07 -10.68 12.44
C LEU A 147 8.61 -10.67 13.89
N ILE A 148 9.15 -9.54 14.36
CA ILE A 148 9.72 -9.43 15.71
C ILE A 148 8.69 -9.00 16.77
N PHE A 149 7.56 -8.43 16.36
CA PHE A 149 6.54 -7.87 17.24
C PHE A 149 6.09 -8.84 18.34
N PRO A 150 5.81 -10.14 18.08
CA PRO A 150 5.41 -11.07 19.14
C PRO A 150 6.45 -11.19 20.26
N LYS A 151 7.74 -11.17 19.91
CA LYS A 151 8.84 -11.25 20.88
C LYS A 151 8.95 -9.97 21.70
N ILE A 152 8.86 -8.81 21.06
CA ILE A 152 8.87 -7.51 21.74
C ILE A 152 7.69 -7.40 22.70
N PHE A 153 6.49 -7.73 22.22
CA PHE A 153 5.26 -7.65 22.99
C PHE A 153 5.30 -8.58 24.22
N LEU A 154 5.72 -9.84 24.03
CA LEU A 154 5.86 -10.79 25.14
C LEU A 154 6.87 -10.31 26.18
N THR A 155 8.02 -9.77 25.74
CA THR A 155 9.06 -9.26 26.64
C THR A 155 8.54 -8.10 27.50
N LEU A 156 7.83 -7.15 26.89
CA LEU A 156 7.23 -6.02 27.61
C LEU A 156 6.16 -6.48 28.61
N LEU A 157 5.38 -7.50 28.25
CA LEU A 157 4.32 -8.04 29.10
C LEU A 157 4.90 -8.77 30.33
N VAL A 158 5.96 -9.56 30.15
CA VAL A 158 6.70 -10.19 31.25
C VAL A 158 7.29 -9.13 32.19
N LEU A 159 7.94 -8.09 31.64
CA LEU A 159 8.48 -6.98 32.42
C LEU A 159 7.39 -6.28 33.24
N LEU A 160 6.21 -6.04 32.66
CA LEU A 160 5.07 -5.44 33.36
C LEU A 160 4.61 -6.31 34.53
N ILE A 161 4.48 -7.63 34.32
CA ILE A 161 4.13 -8.59 35.37
C ILE A 161 5.18 -8.57 36.50
N CYS A 162 6.46 -8.62 36.17
CA CYS A 162 7.54 -8.57 37.16
C CYS A 162 7.47 -7.30 38.03
N VAL A 163 7.24 -6.15 37.40
CA VAL A 163 7.06 -4.87 38.12
C VAL A 163 5.86 -4.93 39.05
N ILE A 164 4.71 -5.45 38.60
CA ILE A 164 3.50 -5.58 39.42
C ILE A 164 3.72 -6.52 40.62
N VAL A 165 4.33 -7.70 40.38
CA VAL A 165 4.61 -8.68 41.43
C VAL A 165 5.58 -8.13 42.47
N PHE A 166 6.64 -7.43 42.04
CA PHE A 166 7.58 -6.80 42.97
C PHE A 166 6.90 -5.71 43.82
N GLU A 167 6.01 -4.93 43.21
CA GLU A 167 5.24 -3.88 43.90
C GLU A 167 4.32 -4.49 44.96
N HIS A 168 3.65 -5.60 44.61
CA HIS A 168 2.82 -6.35 45.54
C HIS A 168 3.63 -6.91 46.71
N LYS A 169 4.78 -7.55 46.45
CA LYS A 169 5.64 -8.09 47.51
C LYS A 169 6.14 -6.99 48.44
N ASN A 170 6.54 -5.83 47.91
CA ASN A 170 7.04 -4.72 48.72
C ASN A 170 5.94 -4.13 49.62
N LYS A 171 4.72 -3.94 49.10
CA LYS A 171 3.57 -3.51 49.91
C LYS A 171 3.25 -4.47 51.06
N ARG A 172 3.29 -5.79 50.82
CA ARG A 172 3.08 -6.80 51.88
C ARG A 172 4.16 -6.80 52.95
N ARG A 173 5.41 -6.42 52.64
CA ARG A 173 6.47 -6.28 53.65
C ARG A 173 6.26 -5.05 54.52
N ILE A 174 5.88 -3.92 53.94
CA ILE A 174 5.65 -2.68 54.68
C ILE A 174 4.44 -2.80 55.63
N SER A 175 3.38 -3.52 55.27
CA SER A 175 2.21 -3.68 56.16
C SER A 175 2.41 -4.70 57.30
N LYS A 176 3.56 -5.38 57.37
CA LYS A 176 3.87 -6.38 58.41
C LYS A 176 4.87 -5.87 59.46
N ASN A 177 5.46 -4.69 59.25
CA ASN A 177 6.28 -3.96 60.20
C ASN A 177 5.47 -2.80 60.78
#